data_AF-A0A9P0HZI9-F1
#
_entry.id   AF-A0A9P0HZI9-F1
#
_cell.length_a   1.000
_cell.length_b   1.000
_cell.length_c   1.000
_cell.angle_alpha   90.00
_cell.angle_beta   90.00
_cell.angle_gamma   90.00
#
_symmetry.space_group_name_H-M   'P 1'
#
loop_
_entity.id
_entity.type
_entity.pdbx_description
1 polymer ?
#
loop_
_entity_poly.entity_id
_entity_poly.type
_entity_poly.pdbx_seq_one_letter_code
_entity_poly.pdbx_strand_id
1 'polypeptide(L)'
;MACSVDAPSLKDLPKVANDLKSQLEGFNQSCLRDVDTNEKIVLPSAEDVATEKTQKSLFDGIEKFDATRLKHTETQEKNPLPDKDVVAAEKQHQNLLDGVEHFDKTQMKHTTTEEKNPLPPIEAIEAEKEKNKFLNGIENFDPTKLKHTETCEKNPLPTKDVIEQEKTA
;
A
#
# COMPACT_ATOMS: atom_id res chain seq x y z
N MET A 1 44.64 -31.20 -27.92
CA MET A 1 45.31 -30.10 -28.64
C MET A 1 45.61 -29.02 -27.63
N ALA A 2 46.77 -29.08 -27.00
CA ALA A 2 47.24 -28.04 -26.09
C ALA A 2 48.11 -27.10 -26.93
N CYS A 3 47.62 -25.89 -27.21
CA CYS A 3 48.43 -24.84 -27.79
C CYS A 3 49.47 -24.43 -26.73
N SER A 4 50.67 -25.00 -26.83
CA SER A 4 51.85 -24.48 -26.14
C SER A 4 52.07 -23.07 -26.64
N VAL A 5 51.75 -22.08 -25.82
CA VAL A 5 52.23 -20.72 -25.99
C VAL A 5 53.71 -20.75 -25.64
N ASP A 6 54.54 -21.02 -26.65
CA ASP A 6 55.99 -20.93 -26.51
C ASP A 6 56.32 -19.53 -25.99
N ALA A 7 56.99 -19.47 -24.82
CA ALA A 7 57.46 -18.22 -24.26
C ALA A 7 58.39 -17.55 -25.28
N PRO A 8 58.23 -16.25 -25.56
CA PRO A 8 59.03 -15.56 -26.58
C PRO A 8 60.52 -15.73 -26.26
N SER A 9 61.30 -16.16 -27.26
CA SER A 9 62.74 -16.36 -27.08
C SER A 9 63.41 -14.99 -26.88
N LEU A 10 64.60 -14.96 -26.26
CA LEU A 10 65.34 -13.71 -26.02
C LEU A 10 65.56 -12.85 -27.30
N LYS A 11 65.47 -13.47 -28.48
CA LYS A 11 65.60 -12.79 -29.78
C LYS A 11 64.32 -12.08 -30.21
N ASP A 12 63.17 -12.50 -29.68
CA ASP A 12 61.83 -12.05 -30.04
C ASP A 12 61.32 -10.93 -29.12
N LEU A 13 62.03 -10.65 -28.01
CA LEU A 13 61.72 -9.51 -27.16
C LEU A 13 62.17 -8.20 -27.85
N PRO A 14 61.36 -7.12 -27.75
CA PRO A 14 61.75 -5.82 -28.26
C PRO A 14 63.05 -5.37 -27.58
N LYS A 15 64.07 -5.07 -28.40
CA LYS A 15 65.35 -4.58 -27.90
C LYS A 15 65.14 -3.17 -27.37
N VAL A 16 65.61 -2.93 -26.14
CA VAL A 16 65.63 -1.58 -25.54
C VAL A 16 66.39 -0.66 -26.50
N ALA A 17 65.80 0.50 -26.81
CA ALA A 17 66.44 1.49 -27.65
C ALA A 17 67.82 1.86 -27.08
N ASN A 18 68.83 1.98 -27.94
CA ASN A 18 70.21 2.20 -27.50
C ASN A 18 70.36 3.45 -26.61
N ASP A 19 69.54 4.48 -26.85
CA ASP A 19 69.53 5.70 -26.04
C ASP A 19 69.07 5.45 -24.59
N LEU A 20 67.95 4.74 -24.41
CA LEU A 20 67.42 4.37 -23.08
C LEU A 20 68.39 3.42 -22.35
N LYS A 21 69.02 2.49 -23.07
CA LYS A 21 70.04 1.60 -22.50
C LYS A 21 71.24 2.40 -21.97
N SER A 22 71.72 3.37 -22.75
CA SER A 22 72.84 4.24 -22.35
C SER A 22 72.49 5.12 -21.14
N GLN A 23 71.26 5.65 -21.10
CA GLN A 23 70.76 6.43 -19.95
C GLN A 23 70.65 5.60 -18.67
N LEU A 24 70.26 4.33 -18.76
CA LEU A 24 70.20 3.41 -17.62
C LEU A 24 71.58 2.98 -17.15
N GLU A 25 72.52 2.70 -18.07
CA GLU A 25 73.91 2.34 -17.75
C GLU A 25 74.68 3.51 -17.13
N GLY A 26 74.39 4.74 -17.57
CA GLY A 26 74.93 5.98 -17.00
C GLY A 26 74.10 6.59 -15.87
N PHE A 27 73.04 5.91 -15.42
CA PHE A 27 72.14 6.43 -14.40
C PHE A 27 72.88 6.60 -13.07
N ASN A 28 73.01 7.85 -12.64
CA ASN A 28 73.61 8.15 -11.34
C ASN A 28 72.52 8.20 -10.26
N GLN A 29 72.52 7.20 -9.38
CA GLN A 29 71.61 7.16 -8.23
C GLN A 29 71.78 8.36 -7.29
N SER A 30 72.93 9.02 -7.27
CA SER A 30 73.14 10.23 -6.46
C SER A 30 72.40 11.45 -7.00
N CYS A 31 71.82 11.38 -8.20
CA CYS A 31 70.96 12.42 -8.76
C CYS A 31 69.48 12.22 -8.41
N LEU A 32 69.14 11.10 -7.75
CA LEU A 32 67.82 10.96 -7.13
C LEU A 32 67.69 12.01 -6.03
N ARG A 33 66.53 12.65 -5.96
CA ARG A 33 66.23 13.51 -4.82
C ARG A 33 66.09 12.63 -3.58
N ASP A 34 66.81 12.97 -2.53
CA ASP A 34 66.55 12.38 -1.22
C ASP A 34 65.12 12.73 -0.81
N VAL A 35 64.33 11.69 -0.52
CA VAL A 35 62.97 11.80 0.01
C VAL A 35 62.99 11.14 1.38
N ASP A 36 62.79 11.94 2.42
CA ASP A 36 62.62 11.41 3.78
C ASP A 36 61.34 10.56 3.83
N THR A 37 61.51 9.26 4.05
CA THR A 37 60.40 8.36 4.34
C THR A 37 60.05 8.48 5.81
N ASN A 38 58.94 9.17 6.12
CA ASN A 38 58.43 9.24 7.49
C ASN A 38 57.58 8.00 7.78
N GLU A 39 58.12 7.03 8.51
CA GLU A 39 57.29 5.99 9.14
C GLU A 39 56.46 6.63 10.26
N LYS A 40 55.13 6.72 10.06
CA LYS A 40 54.20 7.17 11.10
C LYS A 40 53.98 6.08 12.14
N ILE A 41 55.00 5.80 12.95
CA ILE A 41 54.84 5.05 14.19
C ILE A 41 54.31 6.03 15.24
N VAL A 42 52.98 6.20 15.28
CA VAL A 42 52.35 7.01 16.33
C VAL A 42 52.30 6.16 17.59
N LEU A 43 53.00 6.61 18.63
CA LEU A 43 52.89 5.99 19.95
C LEU A 43 51.48 6.19 20.49
N PRO A 44 50.93 5.22 21.25
CA PRO A 44 49.66 5.41 21.96
C PRO A 44 49.69 6.73 22.74
N SER A 45 48.61 7.49 22.66
CA SER A 45 48.49 8.72 23.42
C SER A 45 48.39 8.43 24.91
N ALA A 46 48.64 9.44 25.75
CA ALA A 46 48.42 9.31 27.19
C ALA A 46 46.96 8.96 27.54
N GLU A 47 46.01 9.39 26.70
CA GLU A 47 44.59 9.05 26.82
C GLU A 47 44.33 7.57 26.48
N ASP A 48 44.96 7.04 25.44
CA ASP A 48 44.83 5.62 25.07
C ASP A 48 45.32 4.70 26.20
N VAL A 49 46.47 5.03 26.80
CA VAL A 49 47.02 4.24 27.93
C VAL A 49 46.15 4.37 29.18
N ALA A 50 45.60 5.56 29.45
CA ALA A 50 44.72 5.78 30.60
C ALA A 50 43.40 5.02 30.46
N THR A 51 42.82 5.03 29.27
CA THR A 51 41.59 4.28 28.97
C THR A 51 41.83 2.77 29.04
N GLU A 52 42.92 2.26 28.47
CA GLU A 52 43.29 0.85 28.54
C GLU A 52 43.47 0.39 30.00
N LYS A 53 44.19 1.18 30.82
CA LYS A 53 44.37 0.87 32.24
C LYS A 53 43.04 0.81 33.00
N THR A 54 42.12 1.71 32.68
CA THR A 54 40.79 1.75 33.29
C THR A 54 39.97 0.53 32.89
N GLN A 55 39.95 0.18 31.61
CA GLN A 55 39.24 -1.01 31.11
C GLN A 55 39.81 -2.29 31.73
N LYS A 56 41.14 -2.42 31.75
CA LYS A 56 41.80 -3.57 32.36
C LYS A 56 41.45 -3.71 33.84
N SER A 57 41.44 -2.61 34.59
CA SER A 57 41.02 -2.64 36.00
C SER A 57 39.56 -3.06 36.17
N LEU A 58 38.66 -2.68 35.25
CA LEU A 58 37.26 -3.08 35.30
C LEU A 58 37.11 -4.57 35.02
N PHE A 59 37.79 -5.09 33.99
CA PHE A 59 37.81 -6.51 33.66
C PHE A 59 38.37 -7.35 34.79
N ASP A 60 39.51 -6.97 35.37
CA ASP A 60 40.12 -7.65 36.52
C ASP A 60 39.16 -7.68 37.72
N GLY A 61 38.39 -6.61 37.93
CA GLY A 61 37.40 -6.51 39.00
C GLY A 61 36.21 -7.44 38.80
N ILE A 62 35.74 -7.60 37.55
CA ILE A 62 34.66 -8.51 37.18
C ILE A 62 35.13 -9.98 37.22
N GLU A 63 36.32 -10.27 36.71
CA GLU A 63 36.88 -11.63 36.69
C GLU A 63 37.10 -12.16 38.12
N LYS A 64 37.56 -11.30 39.02
CA LYS A 64 37.78 -11.62 40.45
C LYS A 64 36.54 -11.38 41.30
N PHE A 65 35.38 -11.08 40.69
CA PHE A 65 34.17 -10.81 41.43
C PHE A 65 33.66 -12.08 42.10
N ASP A 66 33.64 -12.07 43.43
CA ASP A 66 33.07 -13.15 44.23
C ASP A 66 31.56 -12.98 44.38
N ALA A 67 30.82 -13.78 43.60
CA ALA A 67 29.36 -13.80 43.62
C ALA A 67 28.77 -14.18 44.98
N THR A 68 29.53 -14.85 45.87
CA THR A 68 29.05 -15.20 47.22
C THR A 68 28.87 -13.97 48.13
N ARG A 69 29.46 -12.83 47.75
CA ARG A 69 29.31 -11.55 48.45
C ARG A 69 28.00 -10.84 48.11
N LEU A 70 27.29 -11.28 47.06
CA LEU A 70 25.97 -10.77 46.75
C LEU A 70 25.00 -11.14 47.88
N LYS A 71 24.20 -10.16 48.32
CA LYS A 71 23.14 -10.43 49.29
C LYS A 71 22.09 -11.32 48.62
N HIS A 72 21.67 -12.37 49.31
CA HIS A 72 20.55 -13.18 48.87
C HIS A 72 19.28 -12.31 48.85
N THR A 73 18.63 -12.26 47.70
CA THR A 73 17.32 -11.65 47.52
C THR A 73 16.36 -12.76 47.13
N GLU A 74 15.41 -13.07 48.01
CA GLU A 74 14.35 -14.03 47.72
C GLU A 74 13.31 -13.38 46.80
N THR A 75 13.23 -13.83 45.55
CA THR A 75 12.20 -13.37 44.60
C THR A 75 10.91 -14.16 44.83
N GLN A 76 9.88 -13.49 45.36
CA GLN A 76 8.55 -14.08 45.55
C GLN A 76 7.71 -13.89 44.27
N GLU A 77 7.59 -14.93 43.45
CA GLU A 77 6.63 -14.97 42.35
C GLU A 77 5.21 -15.13 42.92
N LYS A 78 4.40 -14.07 42.82
CA LYS A 78 3.00 -14.13 43.22
C LYS A 78 2.18 -14.71 42.07
N ASN A 79 1.80 -15.97 42.19
CA ASN A 79 0.71 -16.55 41.39
C ASN A 79 -0.53 -16.69 42.29
N PRO A 80 -1.27 -15.59 42.55
CA PRO A 80 -2.46 -15.65 43.39
C PRO A 80 -3.49 -16.57 42.73
N LEU A 81 -4.17 -17.37 43.56
CA LEU A 81 -5.30 -18.15 43.09
C LEU A 81 -6.41 -17.21 42.59
N PRO A 82 -7.20 -17.62 41.58
CA PRO A 82 -8.36 -16.86 41.16
C PRO A 82 -9.29 -16.59 42.33
N ASP A 83 -9.70 -15.33 42.50
CA ASP A 83 -10.66 -14.96 43.53
C ASP A 83 -12.05 -15.52 43.22
N LYS A 84 -12.92 -15.56 44.24
CA LYS A 84 -14.29 -16.08 44.14
C LYS A 84 -15.08 -15.43 43.00
N ASP A 85 -14.85 -14.14 42.74
CA ASP A 85 -15.53 -13.40 41.68
C ASP A 85 -15.09 -13.85 40.29
N VAL A 86 -13.80 -14.16 40.11
CA VAL A 86 -13.26 -14.69 38.85
C VAL A 86 -13.86 -16.07 38.55
N VAL A 87 -13.93 -16.94 39.55
CA VAL A 87 -14.53 -18.28 39.42
C VAL A 87 -16.04 -18.18 39.14
N ALA A 88 -16.74 -17.23 39.78
CA ALA A 88 -18.16 -17.02 39.55
C ALA A 88 -18.44 -16.52 38.14
N ALA A 89 -17.65 -15.55 37.65
CA ALA A 89 -17.77 -15.04 36.28
C ALA A 89 -17.52 -16.14 35.25
N GLU A 90 -16.46 -16.94 35.43
CA GLU A 90 -16.14 -18.07 34.55
C GLU A 90 -17.29 -19.09 34.51
N LYS A 91 -17.86 -19.42 35.68
CA LYS A 91 -19.00 -20.33 35.76
C LYS A 91 -20.25 -19.77 35.08
N GLN A 92 -20.52 -18.47 35.20
CA GLN A 92 -21.64 -17.84 34.50
C GLN A 92 -21.46 -17.89 32.98
N HIS A 93 -20.24 -17.64 32.50
CA HIS A 93 -19.91 -17.73 31.08
C HIS A 93 -20.07 -19.16 30.55
N GLN A 94 -19.55 -20.16 31.27
CA GLN A 94 -19.72 -21.56 30.88
C GLN A 94 -21.18 -21.98 30.82
N ASN A 95 -21.99 -21.60 31.83
CA ASN A 95 -23.42 -21.91 31.84
C ASN A 95 -24.17 -21.27 30.65
N LEU A 96 -23.77 -20.06 30.24
CA LEU A 96 -24.36 -19.40 29.08
C LEU A 96 -24.03 -20.16 27.79
N LEU A 97 -22.77 -20.56 27.62
CA LEU A 97 -22.34 -21.35 26.48
C LEU A 97 -23.08 -22.68 26.41
N ASP A 98 -23.13 -23.42 27.51
CA ASP A 98 -23.81 -24.71 27.59
C ASP A 98 -25.31 -24.58 27.25
N GLY A 99 -25.94 -23.51 27.75
CA GLY A 99 -27.35 -23.21 27.50
C GLY A 99 -27.64 -22.88 26.03
N VAL A 100 -26.72 -22.24 25.33
CA VAL A 100 -26.84 -21.95 23.89
C VAL A 100 -26.52 -23.17 23.05
N GLU A 101 -25.47 -23.94 23.40
CA GLU A 101 -25.06 -25.14 22.67
C GLU A 101 -26.17 -26.21 22.69
N HIS A 102 -26.82 -26.39 23.84
CA HIS A 102 -27.87 -27.39 24.03
C HIS A 102 -29.28 -26.80 23.91
N PHE A 103 -29.41 -25.60 23.33
CA PHE A 103 -30.70 -24.93 23.21
C PHE A 103 -31.64 -25.72 22.27
N ASP A 104 -32.78 -26.14 22.82
CA ASP A 104 -33.81 -26.87 22.10
C ASP A 104 -34.61 -25.91 21.18
N LYS A 105 -34.26 -25.94 19.89
CA LYS A 105 -34.92 -25.15 18.84
C LYS A 105 -36.41 -25.47 18.70
N THR A 106 -36.89 -26.62 19.16
CA THR A 106 -38.32 -26.95 19.10
C THR A 106 -39.17 -26.10 20.04
N GLN A 107 -38.56 -25.47 21.04
CA GLN A 107 -39.22 -24.50 21.93
C GLN A 107 -39.36 -23.11 21.28
N MET A 108 -38.71 -22.87 20.14
CA MET A 108 -38.89 -21.63 19.39
C MET A 108 -40.27 -21.61 18.73
N LYS A 109 -40.94 -20.46 18.80
CA LYS A 109 -42.20 -20.27 18.07
C LYS A 109 -41.92 -20.34 16.57
N HIS A 110 -42.61 -21.25 15.88
CA HIS A 110 -42.61 -21.27 14.43
C HIS A 110 -43.30 -20.02 13.88
N THR A 111 -42.60 -19.29 13.03
CA THR A 111 -43.16 -18.17 12.25
C THR A 111 -43.08 -18.54 10.78
N THR A 112 -44.22 -18.58 10.12
CA THR A 112 -44.31 -18.72 8.66
C THR A 112 -44.12 -17.33 8.04
N THR A 113 -43.01 -17.12 7.34
CA THR A 113 -42.78 -15.89 6.57
C THR A 113 -43.51 -16.00 5.23
N GLU A 114 -44.51 -15.15 5.01
CA GLU A 114 -45.14 -15.02 3.69
C GLU A 114 -44.49 -13.91 2.87
N GLU A 115 -43.87 -14.27 1.75
CA GLU A 115 -43.43 -13.31 0.74
C GLU A 115 -44.65 -12.79 -0.03
N LYS A 116 -45.06 -11.55 0.25
CA LYS A 116 -46.13 -10.88 -0.50
C LYS A 116 -45.56 -10.35 -1.81
N ASN A 117 -45.56 -11.18 -2.85
CA ASN A 117 -45.43 -10.74 -4.23
C ASN A 117 -46.79 -10.82 -4.95
N PRO A 118 -47.78 -9.97 -4.58
CA PRO A 118 -49.09 -9.98 -5.22
C PRO A 118 -48.95 -9.57 -6.69
N LEU A 119 -49.59 -10.31 -7.58
CA LEU A 119 -49.74 -9.89 -8.96
C LEU A 119 -50.50 -8.56 -9.01
N PRO A 120 -50.24 -7.71 -10.03
CA PRO A 120 -51.03 -6.50 -10.24
C PRO A 120 -52.53 -6.82 -10.29
N PRO A 121 -53.39 -5.97 -9.71
CA PRO A 121 -54.84 -6.17 -9.78
C PRO A 121 -55.32 -6.11 -11.24
N ILE A 122 -56.44 -6.79 -11.54
CA ILE A 122 -56.96 -6.94 -12.91
C ILE A 122 -57.22 -5.56 -13.54
N GLU A 123 -57.69 -4.60 -12.74
CA GLU A 123 -57.94 -3.22 -13.15
C GLU A 123 -56.66 -2.53 -13.63
N ALA A 124 -55.51 -2.77 -12.99
CA ALA A 124 -54.24 -2.19 -13.42
C ALA A 124 -53.78 -2.77 -14.76
N ILE A 125 -54.00 -4.08 -14.97
CA ILE A 125 -53.68 -4.77 -16.23
C ILE A 125 -54.57 -4.27 -17.37
N GLU A 126 -55.87 -4.07 -17.09
CA GLU A 126 -56.82 -3.55 -18.08
C GLU A 126 -56.52 -2.10 -18.46
N ALA A 127 -56.23 -1.25 -17.48
CA ALA A 127 -55.82 0.13 -17.71
C ALA A 127 -54.53 0.21 -18.54
N GLU A 128 -53.55 -0.66 -18.28
CA GLU A 128 -52.32 -0.72 -19.07
C GLU A 128 -52.59 -1.21 -20.50
N LYS A 129 -53.47 -2.20 -20.69
CA LYS A 129 -53.88 -2.66 -22.02
C LYS A 129 -54.57 -1.56 -22.81
N GLU A 130 -55.45 -0.77 -22.19
CA GLU A 130 -56.11 0.36 -22.84
C GLU A 130 -55.10 1.45 -23.22
N LYS A 131 -54.21 1.82 -22.31
CA LYS A 131 -53.13 2.78 -22.57
C LYS A 131 -52.26 2.34 -23.75
N ASN A 132 -51.89 1.06 -23.79
CA ASN A 132 -51.10 0.51 -24.90
C ASN A 132 -51.87 0.51 -26.22
N LYS A 133 -53.17 0.20 -26.22
CA LYS A 133 -54.00 0.31 -27.43
C LYS A 133 -54.07 1.75 -27.95
N PHE A 134 -54.24 2.72 -27.05
CA PHE A 134 -54.28 4.13 -27.40
C PHE A 134 -52.96 4.59 -28.03
N LEU A 135 -51.83 4.28 -27.37
CA LEU A 135 -50.50 4.61 -27.87
C LEU A 135 -50.22 3.98 -29.24
N ASN A 136 -50.53 2.68 -29.39
CA ASN A 136 -50.36 1.97 -30.65
C ASN A 136 -51.21 2.58 -31.77
N GLY A 137 -52.45 3.00 -31.45
CA GLY A 137 -53.33 3.68 -32.40
C GLY A 137 -52.79 5.01 -32.91
N ILE A 138 -52.05 5.76 -32.07
CA ILE A 138 -51.36 6.99 -32.47
C ILE A 138 -50.10 6.65 -33.28
N GLU A 139 -49.28 5.73 -32.79
CA GLU A 139 -48.00 5.35 -33.40
C GLU A 139 -48.19 4.81 -34.82
N ASN A 140 -49.24 4.02 -35.04
CA ASN A 140 -49.57 3.42 -36.33
C ASN A 140 -50.67 4.18 -37.09
N PHE A 141 -50.97 5.42 -36.70
CA PHE A 141 -51.95 6.23 -37.41
C PHE A 141 -51.41 6.60 -38.80
N ASP A 142 -52.20 6.29 -39.83
CA ASP A 142 -51.88 6.63 -41.22
C ASP A 142 -52.38 8.05 -41.55
N PRO A 143 -51.48 9.04 -41.74
CA PRO A 143 -51.87 10.42 -41.99
C PRO A 143 -52.60 10.60 -43.32
N THR A 144 -52.47 9.66 -44.27
CA THR A 144 -53.15 9.73 -45.56
C THR A 144 -54.67 9.54 -45.44
N LYS A 145 -55.14 9.00 -44.30
CA LYS A 145 -56.57 8.89 -43.98
C LYS A 145 -57.20 10.22 -43.53
N LEU A 146 -56.40 11.25 -43.29
CA LEU A 146 -56.92 12.59 -43.01
C LEU A 146 -57.55 13.17 -44.28
N LYS A 147 -58.78 13.65 -44.15
CA LYS A 147 -59.46 14.34 -45.25
C LYS A 147 -58.77 15.68 -45.50
N HIS A 148 -58.51 15.99 -46.76
CA HIS A 148 -58.02 17.31 -47.16
C HIS A 148 -59.03 18.37 -46.74
N THR A 149 -58.55 19.43 -46.08
CA THR A 149 -59.35 20.59 -45.71
C THR A 149 -58.57 21.84 -46.10
N GLU A 150 -59.21 22.74 -46.83
CA GLU A 150 -58.63 24.04 -47.16
C GLU A 150 -58.81 24.98 -45.97
N THR A 151 -57.71 25.45 -45.39
CA THR A 151 -57.75 26.45 -44.31
C THR A 151 -57.71 27.86 -44.89
N CYS A 152 -58.76 28.65 -44.68
CA CYS A 152 -58.74 30.08 -44.98
C CYS A 152 -58.11 30.86 -43.83
N GLU A 153 -56.83 31.20 -43.96
CA GLU A 153 -56.19 32.18 -43.10
C GLU A 153 -56.62 33.59 -43.54
N LYS A 154 -57.53 34.20 -42.78
CA LYS A 154 -57.91 35.59 -43.00
C LYS A 154 -56.81 36.46 -42.40
N ASN A 155 -55.92 36.95 -43.25
CA ASN A 155 -55.02 38.05 -42.93
C ASN A 155 -55.51 39.34 -43.62
N PRO A 156 -56.65 39.93 -43.19
CA PRO A 156 -57.14 41.16 -43.80
C PRO A 156 -56.15 42.29 -43.50
N LEU A 157 -55.70 42.98 -44.55
CA LEU A 157 -54.93 44.20 -44.39
C LEU A 157 -55.80 45.24 -43.65
N PRO A 158 -55.26 45.98 -42.67
CA PRO A 158 -56.01 47.02 -41.98
C PRO A 158 -56.62 48.01 -42.98
N THR A 159 -57.91 48.32 -42.81
CA THR A 159 -58.57 49.34 -43.63
C THR A 159 -58.06 50.73 -43.27
N LYS A 160 -58.18 51.68 -44.20
CA LYS A 160 -57.74 53.06 -43.99
C LYS A 160 -58.33 53.70 -42.73
N ASP A 161 -59.59 53.40 -42.43
CA ASP A 161 -60.27 53.91 -41.23
C ASP A 161 -59.61 53.42 -39.93
N VAL A 162 -59.16 52.16 -39.90
CA VAL A 162 -58.42 51.60 -38.76
C VAL A 162 -57.06 52.28 -38.61
N ILE A 163 -56.38 52.52 -39.74
CA ILE A 163 -55.08 53.21 -39.76
C ILE A 163 -55.22 54.67 -39.32
N GLU A 164 -56.31 55.35 -39.70
CA GLU A 164 -56.56 56.74 -39.31
C GLU A 164 -56.98 56.87 -37.85
N GLN A 165 -57.82 55.97 -37.33
CA GLN A 165 -58.11 55.91 -35.89
C GLN A 165 -56.84 55.78 -35.07
N GLU A 166 -55.91 54.91 -35.49
CA GLU A 166 -54.64 54.69 -34.82
C GLU A 166 -53.69 55.90 -34.93
N LYS A 167 -53.78 56.68 -36.02
CA LYS A 167 -53.02 57.94 -36.18
C LYS A 167 -53.54 59.10 -35.34
N THR A 168 -54.79 59.03 -34.89
CA THR A 168 -55.42 60.08 -34.06
C THR A 168 -55.40 59.79 -32.56
N ALA A 169 -54.97 58.58 -32.17
CA ALA A 169 -54.69 58.20 -30.79
C ALA A 169 -53.24 58.56 -30.39
#